data_AF-A0A1X6XEE1-F1
#
_entry.id   AF-A0A1X6XEE1-F1
#
_cell.length_a   1.000
_cell.length_b   1.000
_cell.length_c   1.000
_cell.angle_alpha   90.00
_cell.angle_beta   90.00
_cell.angle_gamma   90.00
#
_symmetry.space_group_name_H-M   'P 1'
#
loop_
_entity.id
_entity.type
_entity.pdbx_description
1 polymer ?
#
loop_
_entity_poly.entity_id
_entity_poly.type
_entity_poly.pdbx_seq_one_letter_code
_entity_poly.pdbx_strand_id
1 'polypeptide(L)'
;MSRIALLTQLPSLIDQCAALADGIGVTLAVASPMTGGWQDAALVLLGEDVSDPPGGISAPTVLIAAEDPSTASRTSADAFAAAARLGADHVAILPAAAEWLVQRMIAAVEPPVAPATTVGVVPGCGGAGATMLAAALAVEGQRIGLRTVLVDGDPLGGGIDLVLGAETTEGLRWPALAASKGSLRPSTLVDALPRVAGLAVLSWDRTDAADTSGHVFDTVLGAAQQAFDFVVVDLPRHAAGGVVRSCHHVQVVVPARVRAAVGAAQVAGRLRAGHHGVGLIVREDERGGIPAQQVADAVGLPLTARMRAERGLAGRIDRGESLPTRRSSLTATAAALVEEWFPAHEVPETWRDPAAVGGGLAERMAAGLR
;
A
#
# COMPACT_ATOMS: atom_id res chain seq x y z
N MET A 1 16.75 12.95 -14.42
CA MET A 1 16.73 12.50 -13.00
C MET A 1 15.96 13.54 -12.23
N SER A 2 14.82 13.17 -11.66
CA SER A 2 14.02 14.07 -10.83
C SER A 2 14.85 14.51 -9.63
N ARG A 3 15.03 15.82 -9.44
CA ARG A 3 15.85 16.38 -8.36
C ARG A 3 14.95 17.03 -7.32
N ILE A 4 15.40 17.04 -6.07
CA ILE A 4 14.76 17.83 -5.01
C ILE A 4 15.60 19.09 -4.81
N ALA A 5 14.97 20.25 -4.78
CA ALA A 5 15.65 21.51 -4.52
C ALA A 5 15.41 21.91 -3.05
N LEU A 6 16.46 22.32 -2.35
CA LEU A 6 16.37 22.94 -1.02
C LEU A 6 16.81 24.39 -1.12
N LEU A 7 15.91 25.31 -0.77
CA LEU A 7 16.14 26.73 -0.70
C LEU A 7 16.26 27.15 0.77
N THR A 8 17.47 27.34 1.26
CA THR A 8 17.75 27.84 2.61
C THR A 8 19.18 28.33 2.70
N GLN A 9 19.45 29.25 3.61
CA GLN A 9 20.80 29.66 4.02
C GLN A 9 21.19 29.07 5.38
N LEU A 10 20.30 28.31 6.03
CA LEU A 10 20.54 27.72 7.35
C LEU A 10 21.38 26.43 7.22
N PRO A 11 22.64 26.39 7.71
CA PRO A 11 23.47 25.20 7.60
C PRO A 11 22.87 23.98 8.30
N SER A 12 22.17 24.19 9.42
CA SER A 12 21.50 23.14 10.18
C SER A 12 20.40 22.43 9.38
N LEU A 13 19.63 23.17 8.59
CA LEU A 13 18.58 22.58 7.73
C LEU A 13 19.19 21.91 6.51
N ILE A 14 20.28 22.47 5.95
CA ILE A 14 21.03 21.83 4.86
C ILE A 14 21.53 20.46 5.31
N ASP A 15 22.21 20.39 6.45
CA ASP A 15 22.78 19.14 6.97
C ASP A 15 21.70 18.10 7.26
N GLN A 16 20.59 18.51 7.90
CA GLN A 16 19.49 17.59 8.21
C GLN A 16 18.79 17.07 6.94
N CYS A 17 18.42 17.95 6.01
CA CYS A 17 17.77 17.53 4.76
C CYS A 17 18.70 16.70 3.87
N ALA A 18 19.99 17.04 3.82
CA ALA A 18 20.99 16.26 3.07
C ALA A 18 21.14 14.86 3.66
N ALA A 19 21.24 14.74 4.99
CA ALA A 19 21.31 13.43 5.66
C ALA A 19 20.07 12.56 5.38
N LEU A 20 18.88 13.15 5.35
CA LEU A 20 17.65 12.43 4.99
C LEU A 20 17.64 11.99 3.52
N ALA A 21 18.05 12.87 2.61
CA ALA A 21 18.10 12.57 1.18
C ALA A 21 19.15 11.50 0.85
N ASP A 22 20.34 11.58 1.45
CA ASP A 22 21.40 10.58 1.32
C ASP A 22 20.96 9.22 1.87
N GLY A 23 20.24 9.20 2.99
CA GLY A 23 19.71 7.99 3.60
C GLY A 23 18.77 7.19 2.69
N ILE A 24 18.12 7.85 1.73
CA ILE A 24 17.33 7.19 0.69
C ILE A 24 18.00 7.16 -0.67
N GLY A 25 19.15 7.82 -0.89
CA GLY A 25 19.82 7.93 -2.19
C GLY A 25 19.16 8.89 -3.18
N VAL A 26 18.48 9.94 -2.68
CA VAL A 26 17.90 11.01 -3.51
C VAL A 26 18.89 12.17 -3.62
N THR A 27 19.08 12.70 -4.84
CA THR A 27 19.92 13.89 -5.03
C THR A 27 19.20 15.15 -4.56
N LEU A 28 19.72 15.73 -3.47
CA LEU A 28 19.32 17.05 -2.99
C LEU A 28 20.20 18.15 -3.61
N ALA A 29 19.58 19.12 -4.27
CA ALA A 29 20.25 20.30 -4.79
C ALA A 29 19.99 21.48 -3.85
N VAL A 30 20.99 21.90 -3.08
CA VAL A 30 20.92 23.15 -2.33
C VAL A 30 21.06 24.29 -3.32
N ALA A 31 20.02 25.12 -3.43
CA ALA A 31 19.97 26.22 -4.39
C ALA A 31 19.70 27.54 -3.67
N SER A 32 20.27 28.61 -4.21
CA SER A 32 19.88 29.97 -3.81
C SER A 32 18.68 30.41 -4.66
N PRO A 33 17.67 31.08 -4.07
CA PRO A 33 16.58 31.70 -4.82
C PRO A 33 17.05 32.56 -6.00
N MET A 34 18.26 33.15 -5.89
CA MET A 34 18.84 34.04 -6.88
C MET A 34 19.57 33.33 -8.03
N THR A 35 20.01 32.08 -7.85
CA THR A 35 20.89 31.38 -8.82
C THR A 35 20.15 30.39 -9.72
N GLY A 36 18.85 30.14 -9.47
CA GLY A 36 18.07 29.10 -10.14
C GLY A 36 18.48 27.69 -9.69
N GLY A 37 18.02 26.66 -10.41
CA GLY A 37 18.30 25.25 -10.10
C GLY A 37 17.11 24.46 -9.52
N TRP A 38 15.96 25.12 -9.36
CA TRP A 38 14.71 24.52 -8.87
C TRP A 38 13.68 24.25 -9.98
N GLN A 39 13.89 24.76 -11.21
CA GLN A 39 12.87 24.74 -12.28
C GLN A 39 12.47 23.32 -12.71
N ASP A 40 13.40 22.38 -12.65
CA ASP A 40 13.16 20.97 -12.97
C ASP A 40 13.00 20.10 -11.70
N ALA A 41 12.82 20.73 -10.53
CA ALA A 41 12.68 20.01 -9.28
C ALA A 41 11.30 19.35 -9.21
N ALA A 42 11.26 18.10 -8.73
CA ALA A 42 9.99 17.41 -8.47
C ALA A 42 9.39 17.76 -7.10
N LEU A 43 10.20 18.36 -6.22
CA LEU A 43 9.82 18.86 -4.90
C LEU A 43 10.76 20.02 -4.54
N VAL A 44 10.20 21.10 -3.99
CA VAL A 44 10.97 22.23 -3.46
C VAL A 44 10.78 22.32 -1.95
N LEU A 45 11.89 22.27 -1.23
CA LEU A 45 11.96 22.46 0.21
C LEU A 45 12.37 23.91 0.49
N LEU A 46 11.61 24.61 1.32
CA LEU A 46 11.85 25.99 1.71
C LEU A 46 12.30 25.99 3.17
N GLY A 47 13.46 26.54 3.50
CA GLY A 47 13.84 26.75 4.90
C GLY A 47 12.99 27.84 5.54
N GLU A 48 12.86 27.79 6.86
CA GLU A 48 12.13 28.81 7.65
C GLU A 48 12.72 30.23 7.52
N ASP A 49 13.96 30.36 7.04
CA ASP A 49 14.62 31.62 6.72
C ASP A 49 14.16 32.24 5.38
N VAL A 50 13.47 31.49 4.54
CA VAL A 50 12.96 31.97 3.25
C VAL A 50 11.70 32.80 3.47
N SER A 51 11.79 34.08 3.11
CA SER A 51 10.67 35.04 3.21
C SER A 51 10.06 35.40 1.85
N ASP A 52 10.86 35.33 0.78
CA ASP A 52 10.42 35.60 -0.60
C ASP A 52 10.92 34.45 -1.50
N PRO A 53 10.10 33.41 -1.72
CA PRO A 53 10.47 32.28 -2.55
C PRO A 53 10.44 32.72 -4.02
N PRO A 54 11.28 32.12 -4.88
CA PRO A 54 11.29 32.49 -6.28
C PRO A 54 9.92 32.19 -6.92
N GLY A 55 9.40 33.16 -7.68
CA GLY A 55 8.10 33.01 -8.34
C GLY A 55 8.13 31.93 -9.43
N GLY A 56 6.97 31.33 -9.70
CA GLY A 56 6.81 30.35 -10.77
C GLY A 56 7.19 28.91 -10.41
N ILE A 57 7.33 28.58 -9.12
CA ILE A 57 7.44 27.19 -8.66
C ILE A 57 6.12 26.47 -8.96
N SER A 58 6.16 25.51 -9.88
CA SER A 58 5.02 24.64 -10.20
C SER A 58 5.05 23.30 -9.46
N ALA A 59 6.21 22.94 -8.90
CA ALA A 59 6.37 21.74 -8.12
C ALA A 59 5.76 21.90 -6.72
N PRO A 60 5.35 20.81 -6.06
CA PRO A 60 4.92 20.88 -4.67
C PRO A 60 6.01 21.44 -3.76
N THR A 61 5.58 22.14 -2.71
CA THR A 61 6.44 22.89 -1.79
C THR A 61 6.25 22.42 -0.35
N VAL A 62 7.35 22.35 0.40
CA VAL A 62 7.34 22.03 1.83
C VAL A 62 8.18 23.05 2.58
N LEU A 63 7.59 23.72 3.56
CA LEU A 63 8.35 24.55 4.51
C LEU A 63 9.01 23.64 5.55
N ILE A 64 10.32 23.78 5.71
CA ILE A 64 11.16 23.07 6.68
C ILE A 64 11.50 24.03 7.81
N ALA A 65 11.08 23.68 9.02
CA ALA A 65 11.43 24.38 10.24
C ALA A 65 12.23 23.46 11.17
N ALA A 66 13.13 24.03 11.96
CA ALA A 66 13.82 23.29 13.01
C ALA A 66 13.03 23.40 14.33
N GLU A 67 12.82 22.28 15.02
CA GLU A 67 12.24 22.32 16.36
C GLU A 67 13.22 22.99 17.33
N ASP A 68 12.77 24.06 17.98
CA ASP A 68 13.47 24.68 19.11
C ASP A 68 12.81 24.20 20.42
N PRO A 69 13.50 23.39 21.25
CA PRO A 69 12.96 22.86 22.51
C PRO A 69 12.47 23.94 23.48
N SER A 70 12.99 25.16 23.37
CA SER A 70 12.60 26.28 24.23
C SER A 70 11.33 27.01 23.76
N THR A 71 10.90 26.75 22.52
CA THR A 71 9.78 27.46 21.88
C THR A 71 8.81 26.56 21.11
N ALA A 72 8.91 25.23 21.21
CA ALA A 72 8.18 24.23 20.42
C ALA A 72 6.73 24.56 20.03
N SER A 73 5.87 24.97 20.98
CA SER A 73 4.47 25.31 20.67
C SER A 73 4.31 26.59 19.82
N ARG A 74 5.23 27.55 19.95
CA ARG A 74 5.29 28.76 19.10
C ARG A 74 5.93 28.45 17.76
N THR A 75 7.01 27.66 17.75
CA THR A 75 7.68 27.20 16.51
C THR A 75 6.69 26.56 15.54
N SER A 76 5.80 25.71 16.04
CA SER A 76 4.75 25.10 15.21
C SER A 76 3.80 26.15 14.63
N ALA A 77 3.21 27.03 15.45
CA ALA A 77 2.29 28.06 14.99
C ALA A 77 2.95 29.04 13.99
N ASP A 78 4.19 29.43 14.25
CA ASP A 78 4.96 30.35 13.41
C ASP A 78 5.32 29.70 12.06
N ALA A 79 5.69 28.41 12.06
CA ALA A 79 5.95 27.65 10.84
C ALA A 79 4.69 27.50 9.97
N PHE A 80 3.53 27.16 10.56
CA PHE A 80 2.26 27.12 9.84
C PHE A 80 1.85 28.50 9.29
N ALA A 81 2.05 29.57 10.07
CA ALA A 81 1.78 30.92 9.61
C ALA A 81 2.73 31.36 8.47
N ALA A 82 4.01 30.97 8.53
CA ALA A 82 4.98 31.22 7.48
C ALA A 82 4.62 30.47 6.19
N ALA A 83 4.28 29.18 6.29
CA ALA A 83 3.86 28.38 5.16
C ALA A 83 2.63 28.96 4.46
N ALA A 84 1.63 29.40 5.24
CA ALA A 84 0.45 30.06 4.69
C ALA A 84 0.79 31.37 3.94
N ARG A 85 1.75 32.17 4.43
CA ARG A 85 2.21 33.38 3.74
C ARG A 85 2.97 33.06 2.45
N LEU A 86 3.77 32.00 2.46
CA LEU A 86 4.58 31.57 1.33
C LEU A 86 3.78 30.75 0.29
N GLY A 87 2.56 30.32 0.64
CA GLY A 87 1.77 29.41 -0.18
C GLY A 87 2.35 27.98 -0.23
N ALA A 88 3.06 27.56 0.81
CA ALA A 88 3.64 26.22 0.86
C ALA A 88 2.55 25.15 1.08
N ASP A 89 2.63 24.04 0.34
CA ASP A 89 1.61 22.98 0.41
C ASP A 89 1.61 22.25 1.76
N HIS A 90 2.79 22.12 2.38
CA HIS A 90 2.98 21.41 3.64
C HIS A 90 4.05 22.05 4.53
N VAL A 91 4.07 21.63 5.81
CA VAL A 91 5.07 22.01 6.81
C VAL A 91 5.69 20.75 7.39
N ALA A 92 7.01 20.69 7.48
CA ALA A 92 7.76 19.67 8.19
C ALA A 92 8.66 20.31 9.25
N ILE A 93 8.42 19.95 10.52
CA ILE A 93 9.23 20.41 11.65
C ILE A 93 10.19 19.27 12.03
N LEU A 94 11.49 19.49 11.86
CA LEU A 94 12.51 18.48 12.13
C LEU A 94 13.01 18.55 13.58
N PRO A 95 13.29 17.40 14.24
CA PRO A 95 13.38 16.05 13.65
C PRO A 95 12.05 15.29 13.61
N ALA A 96 11.00 15.77 14.27
CA ALA A 96 9.74 15.04 14.42
C ALA A 96 9.09 14.60 13.09
N ALA A 97 9.19 15.43 12.05
CA ALA A 97 8.63 15.16 10.72
C ALA A 97 9.62 14.51 9.74
N ALA A 98 10.78 14.03 10.19
CA ALA A 98 11.83 13.47 9.32
C ALA A 98 11.30 12.33 8.44
N GLU A 99 10.57 11.39 9.04
CA GLU A 99 10.03 10.22 8.35
C GLU A 99 8.99 10.60 7.28
N TRP A 100 8.09 11.53 7.62
CA TRP A 100 7.12 12.07 6.67
C TRP A 100 7.81 12.79 5.51
N LEU A 101 8.86 13.58 5.79
CA LEU A 101 9.61 14.30 4.77
C LEU A 101 10.32 13.33 3.81
N VAL A 102 10.91 12.26 4.34
CA VAL A 102 11.54 11.21 3.52
C VAL A 102 10.52 10.53 2.60
N GLN A 103 9.33 10.19 3.10
CA GLN A 103 8.26 9.64 2.25
C GLN A 103 7.82 10.63 1.16
N ARG A 104 7.77 11.93 1.48
CA ARG A 104 7.45 12.98 0.51
C ARG A 104 8.52 13.12 -0.57
N MET A 105 9.79 13.01 -0.20
CA MET A 105 10.93 13.02 -1.13
C MET A 105 10.87 11.83 -2.11
N ILE A 106 10.60 10.62 -1.60
CA ILE A 106 10.44 9.42 -2.43
C ILE A 106 9.29 9.60 -3.42
N ALA A 107 8.10 9.98 -2.94
CA ALA A 107 6.93 10.15 -3.79
C ALA A 107 7.10 11.23 -4.86
N ALA A 108 7.97 12.23 -4.63
CA ALA A 108 8.28 13.24 -5.64
C ALA A 108 9.22 12.71 -6.73
N VAL A 109 10.20 11.89 -6.37
CA VAL A 109 11.20 11.34 -7.32
C VAL A 109 10.64 10.14 -8.08
N GLU A 110 9.80 9.34 -7.43
CA GLU A 110 9.10 8.17 -7.96
C GLU A 110 7.56 8.41 -7.89
N PRO A 111 7.01 9.36 -8.67
CA PRO A 111 5.58 9.62 -8.63
C PRO A 111 4.81 8.38 -9.13
N PRO A 112 3.67 8.03 -8.48
CA PRO A 112 2.83 6.96 -8.98
C PRO A 112 2.29 7.32 -10.37
N VAL A 113 2.36 6.38 -11.31
CA VAL A 113 1.81 6.55 -12.68
C VAL A 113 0.29 6.72 -12.63
N ALA A 114 -0.35 6.05 -11.67
CA ALA A 114 -1.76 6.18 -11.29
C ALA A 114 -1.91 5.77 -9.81
N PRO A 115 -2.90 6.29 -9.08
CA PRO A 115 -3.18 5.81 -7.72
C PRO A 115 -3.63 4.34 -7.75
N ALA A 116 -3.02 3.49 -6.92
CA ALA A 116 -3.39 2.09 -6.82
C ALA A 116 -4.81 1.92 -6.25
N THR A 117 -5.62 1.04 -6.84
CA THR A 117 -6.85 0.58 -6.18
C THR A 117 -6.44 -0.37 -5.05
N THR A 118 -6.79 -0.02 -3.82
CA THR A 118 -6.46 -0.83 -2.63
C THR A 118 -7.71 -1.47 -2.07
N VAL A 119 -7.68 -2.78 -1.85
CA VAL A 119 -8.82 -3.55 -1.36
C VAL A 119 -8.43 -4.35 -0.12
N GLY A 120 -9.12 -4.07 0.99
CA GLY A 120 -9.00 -4.86 2.21
C GLY A 120 -10.04 -5.97 2.26
N VAL A 121 -9.64 -7.19 2.61
CA VAL A 121 -10.56 -8.32 2.82
C VAL A 121 -10.54 -8.73 4.28
N VAL A 122 -11.68 -8.67 4.95
CA VAL A 122 -11.79 -8.89 6.40
C VAL A 122 -12.69 -10.11 6.70
N PRO A 123 -12.27 -11.07 7.54
CA PRO A 123 -13.11 -12.18 7.93
C PRO A 123 -14.13 -11.76 9.00
N GLY A 124 -15.44 -11.86 8.71
CA GLY A 124 -16.50 -11.63 9.69
C GLY A 124 -16.57 -12.69 10.79
N CYS A 125 -16.02 -13.89 10.55
CA CYS A 125 -15.88 -14.95 11.54
C CYS A 125 -14.67 -15.86 11.24
N GLY A 126 -14.40 -16.85 12.11
CA GLY A 126 -13.31 -17.80 11.89
C GLY A 126 -13.61 -18.68 10.68
N GLY A 127 -12.61 -18.93 9.83
CA GLY A 127 -12.80 -19.74 8.62
C GLY A 127 -13.82 -19.16 7.62
N ALA A 128 -13.99 -17.84 7.59
CA ALA A 128 -14.94 -17.21 6.68
C ALA A 128 -14.55 -17.37 5.19
N GLY A 129 -13.26 -17.50 4.90
CA GLY A 129 -12.70 -17.56 3.54
C GLY A 129 -12.19 -16.22 3.02
N ALA A 130 -11.88 -15.26 3.91
CA ALA A 130 -11.30 -13.96 3.55
C ALA A 130 -9.96 -14.10 2.82
N THR A 131 -9.01 -14.81 3.41
CA THR A 131 -7.70 -15.13 2.79
C THR A 131 -7.83 -15.76 1.41
N MET A 132 -8.76 -16.71 1.25
CA MET A 132 -9.00 -17.35 -0.05
C MET A 132 -9.49 -16.36 -1.10
N LEU A 133 -10.39 -15.45 -0.70
CA LEU A 133 -10.88 -14.39 -1.58
C LEU A 133 -9.79 -13.36 -1.90
N ALA A 134 -9.00 -12.95 -0.90
CA ALA A 134 -7.88 -12.02 -1.09
C ALA A 134 -6.88 -12.57 -2.12
N ALA A 135 -6.49 -13.84 -1.96
CA ALA A 135 -5.61 -14.51 -2.90
C ALA A 135 -6.23 -14.64 -4.31
N ALA A 136 -7.53 -14.97 -4.40
CA ALA A 136 -8.23 -15.05 -5.68
C ALA A 136 -8.35 -13.69 -6.39
N LEU A 137 -8.61 -12.61 -5.66
CA LEU A 137 -8.62 -11.23 -6.19
C LEU A 137 -7.25 -10.87 -6.75
N ALA A 138 -6.19 -11.13 -6.00
CA ALA A 138 -4.83 -10.81 -6.42
C ALA A 138 -4.40 -11.60 -7.67
N VAL A 139 -4.72 -12.89 -7.72
CA VAL A 139 -4.50 -13.74 -8.92
C VAL A 139 -5.28 -13.20 -10.13
N GLU A 140 -6.51 -12.76 -9.92
CA GLU A 140 -7.36 -12.22 -10.98
C GLU A 140 -6.84 -10.89 -11.52
N GLY A 141 -6.42 -9.96 -10.65
CA GLY A 141 -5.78 -8.71 -11.06
C GLY A 141 -4.53 -8.95 -11.89
N GLN A 142 -3.67 -9.86 -11.45
CA GLN A 142 -2.50 -10.28 -12.22
C GLN A 142 -2.88 -10.91 -13.56
N ARG A 143 -3.95 -11.71 -13.61
CA ARG A 143 -4.45 -12.36 -14.83
C ARG A 143 -4.90 -11.36 -15.90
N ILE A 144 -5.44 -10.20 -15.49
CA ILE A 144 -5.87 -9.13 -16.41
C ILE A 144 -4.76 -8.10 -16.70
N GLY A 145 -3.54 -8.32 -16.20
CA GLY A 145 -2.36 -7.53 -16.52
C GLY A 145 -2.07 -6.36 -15.56
N LEU A 146 -2.77 -6.27 -14.43
CA LEU A 146 -2.45 -5.26 -13.41
C LEU A 146 -1.19 -5.65 -12.65
N ARG A 147 -0.28 -4.70 -12.39
CA ARG A 147 0.80 -4.91 -11.43
C ARG A 147 0.17 -5.09 -10.06
N THR A 148 0.12 -6.34 -9.60
CA THR A 148 -0.65 -6.70 -8.40
C THR A 148 0.25 -7.15 -7.27
N VAL A 149 -0.10 -6.77 -6.04
CA VAL A 149 0.51 -7.28 -4.82
C VAL A 149 -0.55 -7.78 -3.84
N LEU A 150 -0.28 -8.94 -3.24
CA LEU A 150 -1.06 -9.49 -2.13
C LEU A 150 -0.28 -9.30 -0.83
N VAL A 151 -0.89 -8.60 0.12
CA VAL A 151 -0.30 -8.27 1.42
C VAL A 151 -1.03 -9.02 2.53
N ASP A 152 -0.29 -9.82 3.29
CA ASP A 152 -0.76 -10.47 4.50
C ASP A 152 -0.72 -9.50 5.68
N GLY A 153 -1.88 -9.07 6.15
CA GLY A 153 -2.02 -8.16 7.29
C GLY A 153 -2.19 -8.86 8.63
N ASP A 154 -2.22 -10.20 8.70
CA ASP A 154 -2.44 -10.95 9.93
C ASP A 154 -1.15 -11.68 10.38
N PRO A 155 -0.38 -11.13 11.35
CA PRO A 155 0.81 -11.80 11.88
C PRO A 155 0.53 -13.18 12.48
N LEU A 156 -0.74 -13.49 12.79
CA LEU A 156 -1.16 -14.76 13.39
C LEU A 156 -1.77 -15.73 12.36
N GLY A 157 -1.81 -15.37 11.08
CA GLY A 157 -2.53 -16.07 10.01
C GLY A 157 -1.81 -17.30 9.42
N GLY A 158 -0.54 -17.51 9.74
CA GLY A 158 0.28 -18.63 9.25
C GLY A 158 0.99 -18.40 7.90
N GLY A 159 0.79 -17.23 7.29
CA GLY A 159 1.41 -16.81 6.03
C GLY A 159 0.50 -17.07 4.82
N ILE A 160 0.15 -16.00 4.11
CA ILE A 160 -0.67 -16.09 2.89
C ILE A 160 0.05 -16.76 1.71
N ASP A 161 1.38 -16.84 1.78
CA ASP A 161 2.23 -17.54 0.81
C ASP A 161 1.87 -19.03 0.66
N LEU A 162 1.47 -19.70 1.73
CA LEU A 162 1.04 -21.11 1.70
C LEU A 162 -0.20 -21.32 0.82
N VAL A 163 -1.11 -20.34 0.77
CA VAL A 163 -2.30 -20.40 -0.10
C VAL A 163 -1.92 -20.37 -1.58
N LEU A 164 -0.77 -19.78 -1.89
CA LEU A 164 -0.23 -19.64 -3.24
C LEU A 164 0.83 -20.68 -3.59
N GLY A 165 1.24 -21.55 -2.64
CA GLY A 165 2.38 -22.44 -2.81
C GLY A 165 3.72 -21.68 -2.95
N ALA A 166 3.80 -20.50 -2.35
CA ALA A 166 4.91 -19.55 -2.48
C ALA A 166 5.91 -19.66 -1.31
N GLU A 167 5.77 -20.64 -0.42
CA GLU A 167 6.47 -20.69 0.86
C GLU A 167 7.97 -20.95 0.78
N THR A 168 8.44 -21.40 -0.38
CA THR A 168 9.85 -21.60 -0.73
C THR A 168 10.37 -20.58 -1.74
N THR A 169 9.53 -19.64 -2.18
CA THR A 169 9.92 -18.60 -3.16
C THR A 169 10.84 -17.58 -2.50
N GLU A 170 11.95 -17.25 -3.16
CA GLU A 170 12.92 -16.27 -2.70
C GLU A 170 12.34 -14.84 -2.68
N GLY A 171 12.77 -14.03 -1.71
CA GLY A 171 12.35 -12.64 -1.53
C GLY A 171 12.16 -12.27 -0.05
N LEU A 172 11.98 -10.98 0.22
CA LEU A 172 11.78 -10.43 1.55
C LEU A 172 10.34 -10.61 2.03
N ARG A 173 10.22 -10.85 3.34
CA ARG A 173 8.97 -11.01 4.09
C ARG A 173 8.90 -9.97 5.20
N TRP A 174 7.76 -9.89 5.89
CA TRP A 174 7.54 -8.86 6.94
C TRP A 174 8.71 -8.70 7.92
N PRO A 175 9.26 -9.75 8.56
CA PRO A 175 10.33 -9.57 9.54
C PRO A 175 11.62 -8.99 8.94
N ALA A 176 11.98 -9.40 7.72
CA ALA A 176 13.15 -8.86 7.02
C ALA A 176 12.95 -7.40 6.58
N LEU A 177 11.74 -7.04 6.14
CA LEU A 177 11.40 -5.65 5.82
C LEU A 177 11.39 -4.76 7.07
N ALA A 178 10.87 -5.28 8.19
CA ALA A 178 10.85 -4.55 9.46
C ALA A 178 12.23 -4.37 10.08
N ALA A 179 13.14 -5.31 9.85
CA ALA A 179 14.54 -5.20 10.26
C ALA A 179 15.35 -4.20 9.38
N SER A 180 14.84 -3.86 8.20
CA SER A 180 15.46 -2.87 7.32
C SER A 180 15.34 -1.48 7.96
N LYS A 181 16.48 -0.90 8.37
CA LYS A 181 16.53 0.47 8.88
C LYS A 181 16.51 1.44 7.69
N GLY A 182 15.36 2.04 7.41
CA GLY A 182 15.25 3.09 6.38
C GLY A 182 13.85 3.20 5.79
N SER A 183 13.61 4.29 5.08
CA SER A 183 12.38 4.47 4.31
C SER A 183 12.40 3.58 3.07
N LEU A 184 11.29 2.86 2.85
CA LEU A 184 11.17 1.87 1.79
C LEU A 184 10.69 2.54 0.49
N ARG A 185 11.57 2.60 -0.51
CA ARG A 185 11.21 3.06 -1.85
C ARG A 185 10.25 2.06 -2.54
N PRO A 186 9.26 2.54 -3.30
CA PRO A 186 8.38 1.71 -4.13
C PRO A 186 9.15 0.75 -5.03
N SER A 187 10.19 1.21 -5.74
CA SER A 187 10.99 0.34 -6.61
C SER A 187 11.71 -0.78 -5.84
N THR A 188 12.29 -0.45 -4.69
CA THR A 188 12.98 -1.42 -3.83
C THR A 188 12.00 -2.48 -3.33
N LEU A 189 10.76 -2.10 -2.99
CA LEU A 189 9.73 -3.05 -2.61
C LEU A 189 9.39 -4.01 -3.77
N VAL A 190 9.22 -3.49 -5.00
CA VAL A 190 8.89 -4.30 -6.19
C VAL A 190 9.92 -5.40 -6.45
N ASP A 191 11.20 -5.08 -6.28
CA ASP A 191 12.32 -6.00 -6.52
C ASP A 191 12.56 -6.96 -5.34
N ALA A 192 12.19 -6.56 -4.14
CA ALA A 192 12.42 -7.34 -2.93
C ALA A 192 11.39 -8.45 -2.71
N LEU A 193 10.15 -8.31 -3.19
CA LEU A 193 9.06 -9.23 -2.85
C LEU A 193 9.13 -10.57 -3.62
N PRO A 194 8.79 -11.69 -2.96
CA PRO A 194 8.53 -12.96 -3.64
C PRO A 194 7.49 -12.82 -4.75
N ARG A 195 7.69 -13.55 -5.85
CA ARG A 195 6.78 -13.57 -7.01
C ARG A 195 6.35 -14.97 -7.40
N VAL A 196 5.04 -15.18 -7.52
CA VAL A 196 4.47 -16.43 -8.04
C VAL A 196 3.61 -16.12 -9.24
N ALA A 197 3.98 -16.67 -10.41
CA ALA A 197 3.33 -16.36 -11.69
C ALA A 197 3.19 -14.84 -11.96
N GLY A 198 4.19 -14.06 -11.53
CA GLY A 198 4.24 -12.60 -11.66
C GLY A 198 3.52 -11.81 -10.55
N LEU A 199 2.65 -12.44 -9.76
CA LEU A 199 2.00 -11.83 -8.59
C LEU A 199 3.04 -11.63 -7.47
N ALA A 200 3.20 -10.39 -7.01
CA ALA A 200 4.02 -10.09 -5.84
C ALA A 200 3.26 -10.46 -4.55
N VAL A 201 3.96 -11.02 -3.57
CA VAL A 201 3.34 -11.45 -2.30
C VAL A 201 4.19 -10.98 -1.13
N LEU A 202 3.59 -10.19 -0.24
CA LEU A 202 4.16 -9.87 1.05
C LEU A 202 3.47 -10.70 2.12
N SER A 203 4.16 -11.71 2.62
CA SER A 203 3.67 -12.63 3.63
C SER A 203 4.47 -12.52 4.92
N TRP A 204 3.88 -12.94 6.03
CA TRP A 204 4.63 -13.30 7.22
C TRP A 204 5.51 -14.52 6.95
N ASP A 205 6.66 -14.60 7.61
CA ASP A 205 7.42 -15.84 7.70
C ASP A 205 7.02 -16.62 8.96
N ARG A 206 7.71 -17.72 9.24
CA ARG A 206 7.45 -18.60 10.39
C ARG A 206 8.50 -18.42 11.50
N THR A 207 9.26 -17.32 11.46
CA THR A 207 10.22 -16.95 12.50
C THR A 207 9.53 -16.16 13.61
N ASP A 208 10.19 -16.00 14.77
CA ASP A 208 9.61 -15.21 15.87
C ASP A 208 9.19 -13.84 15.34
N ALA A 209 7.90 -13.54 15.51
CA ALA A 209 7.31 -12.31 15.03
C ALA A 209 8.08 -11.13 15.63
N ALA A 210 8.95 -10.51 14.83
CA ALA A 210 9.43 -9.19 15.13
C ALA A 210 8.18 -8.32 15.31
N ASP A 211 8.13 -7.56 16.39
CA ASP A 211 7.06 -6.59 16.63
C ASP A 211 7.10 -5.56 15.51
N THR A 212 6.36 -5.80 14.43
CA THR A 212 6.17 -4.81 13.40
C THR A 212 5.24 -3.79 13.99
N SER A 213 5.81 -2.70 14.47
CA SER A 213 5.04 -1.54 14.87
C SER A 213 4.09 -1.16 13.71
N GLY A 214 2.90 -0.64 14.04
CA GLY A 214 1.93 -0.21 13.01
C GLY A 214 2.51 0.77 11.99
N HIS A 215 3.57 1.49 12.38
CA HIS A 215 4.35 2.36 11.49
C HIS A 215 4.99 1.63 10.30
N VAL A 216 5.60 0.46 10.53
CA VAL A 216 6.23 -0.33 9.47
C VAL A 216 5.19 -0.79 8.47
N PHE A 217 4.03 -1.22 8.95
CA PHE A 217 2.92 -1.63 8.11
C PHE A 217 2.44 -0.48 7.21
N ASP A 218 2.20 0.69 7.80
CA ASP A 218 1.73 1.87 7.05
C ASP A 218 2.76 2.34 6.01
N THR A 219 4.05 2.30 6.33
CA THR A 219 5.14 2.60 5.38
C THR A 219 5.15 1.62 4.20
N VAL A 220 5.08 0.33 4.47
CA VAL A 220 5.11 -0.70 3.43
C VAL A 220 3.86 -0.65 2.55
N LEU A 221 2.69 -0.43 3.16
CA LEU A 221 1.45 -0.25 2.42
C LEU A 221 1.51 1.00 1.53
N GLY A 222 2.02 2.12 2.04
CA GLY A 222 2.21 3.34 1.25
C GLY A 222 3.15 3.14 0.06
N ALA A 223 4.26 2.43 0.25
CA ALA A 223 5.17 2.05 -0.83
C ALA A 223 4.49 1.11 -1.86
N ALA A 224 3.69 0.15 -1.40
CA ALA A 224 2.92 -0.74 -2.27
C ALA A 224 1.89 0.04 -3.11
N GLN A 225 1.19 0.99 -2.51
CA GLN A 225 0.21 1.85 -3.18
C GLN A 225 0.83 2.79 -4.24
N GLN A 226 2.13 3.04 -4.14
CA GLN A 226 2.87 3.80 -5.15
C GLN A 226 3.44 2.90 -6.26
N ALA A 227 3.78 1.65 -5.93
CA ALA A 227 4.45 0.69 -6.81
C ALA A 227 3.52 -0.12 -7.71
N PHE A 228 2.32 -0.45 -7.23
CA PHE A 228 1.41 -1.42 -7.85
C PHE A 228 0.14 -0.73 -8.34
N ASP A 229 -0.55 -1.34 -9.30
CA ASP A 229 -1.85 -0.86 -9.79
C ASP A 229 -2.99 -1.40 -8.90
N PHE A 230 -2.81 -2.60 -8.35
CA PHE A 230 -3.78 -3.27 -7.49
C PHE A 230 -3.12 -3.83 -6.22
N VAL A 231 -3.59 -3.36 -5.07
CA VAL A 231 -3.10 -3.80 -3.75
C VAL A 231 -4.23 -4.53 -3.05
N VAL A 232 -4.07 -5.83 -2.81
CA VAL A 232 -5.02 -6.62 -2.02
C VAL A 232 -4.42 -6.88 -0.65
N VAL A 233 -5.14 -6.53 0.41
CA VAL A 233 -4.69 -6.72 1.80
C VAL A 233 -5.61 -7.72 2.48
N ASP A 234 -5.08 -8.89 2.87
CA ASP A 234 -5.78 -9.83 3.74
C ASP A 234 -5.69 -9.34 5.18
N LEU A 235 -6.81 -8.92 5.75
CA LEU A 235 -6.84 -8.21 7.02
C LEU A 235 -7.32 -9.11 8.16
N PRO A 236 -6.75 -8.98 9.38
CA PRO A 236 -7.25 -9.69 10.53
C PRO A 236 -8.67 -9.21 10.88
N ARG A 237 -9.46 -10.03 11.57
CA ARG A 237 -10.84 -9.68 11.97
C ARG A 237 -10.93 -8.36 12.76
N HIS A 238 -9.87 -8.02 13.48
CA HIS A 238 -9.80 -6.83 14.33
C HIS A 238 -9.10 -5.66 13.64
N ALA A 239 -8.92 -5.70 12.32
CA ALA A 239 -8.36 -4.59 11.55
C ALA A 239 -9.14 -3.30 11.78
N ALA A 240 -8.39 -2.22 11.99
CA ALA A 240 -8.90 -0.88 12.27
C ALA A 240 -7.83 0.15 11.88
N GLY A 241 -8.15 1.44 12.01
CA GLY A 241 -7.14 2.48 11.92
C GLY A 241 -6.71 2.81 10.48
N GLY A 242 -5.41 3.06 10.30
CA GLY A 242 -4.81 3.57 9.07
C GLY A 242 -5.06 2.68 7.86
N VAL A 243 -4.75 1.39 7.98
CA VAL A 243 -4.92 0.40 6.90
C VAL A 243 -6.34 0.31 6.34
N VAL A 244 -7.35 0.37 7.21
CA VAL A 244 -8.75 0.32 6.75
C VAL A 244 -9.12 1.61 6.01
N ARG A 245 -8.62 2.77 6.46
CA ARG A 245 -8.85 4.07 5.84
C ARG A 245 -8.12 4.26 4.51
N SER A 246 -7.00 3.57 4.31
CA SER A 246 -6.23 3.63 3.06
C SER A 246 -6.75 2.69 1.98
N CYS A 247 -7.72 1.83 2.30
CA CYS A 247 -8.43 1.03 1.31
C CYS A 247 -9.43 1.90 0.54
N HIS A 248 -9.64 1.59 -0.74
CA HIS A 248 -10.75 2.11 -1.55
C HIS A 248 -12.02 1.30 -1.30
N HIS A 249 -11.87 -0.02 -1.18
CA HIS A 249 -12.95 -0.94 -0.85
C HIS A 249 -12.55 -1.87 0.30
N VAL A 250 -13.49 -2.16 1.18
CA VAL A 250 -13.31 -3.15 2.25
C VAL A 250 -14.41 -4.20 2.13
N GLN A 251 -14.04 -5.46 1.91
CA GLN A 251 -14.99 -6.56 1.76
C GLN A 251 -14.96 -7.46 3.00
N VAL A 252 -16.08 -7.53 3.71
CA VAL A 252 -16.27 -8.47 4.82
C VAL A 252 -16.77 -9.79 4.25
N VAL A 253 -16.06 -10.89 4.52
CA VAL A 253 -16.51 -12.24 4.13
C VAL A 253 -17.20 -12.91 5.31
N VAL A 254 -18.41 -13.43 5.09
CA VAL A 254 -19.17 -14.13 6.13
C VAL A 254 -19.88 -15.37 5.56
N PRO A 255 -19.80 -16.56 6.18
CA PRO A 255 -20.63 -17.68 5.80
C PRO A 255 -22.10 -17.43 6.16
N ALA A 256 -23.02 -17.99 5.38
CA ALA A 256 -24.47 -17.82 5.51
C ALA A 256 -25.10 -18.50 6.76
N ARG A 257 -24.61 -18.15 7.96
CA ARG A 257 -24.94 -18.78 9.25
C ARG A 257 -25.23 -17.73 10.32
N VAL A 258 -26.19 -18.01 11.21
CA VAL A 258 -26.67 -17.04 12.23
C VAL A 258 -25.51 -16.52 13.09
N ARG A 259 -24.73 -17.43 13.69
CA ARG A 259 -23.62 -17.04 14.58
C ARG A 259 -22.54 -16.23 13.85
N ALA A 260 -22.30 -16.55 12.58
CA ALA A 260 -21.35 -15.83 11.76
C ALA A 260 -21.85 -14.42 11.44
N ALA A 261 -23.14 -14.27 11.10
CA ALA A 261 -23.78 -12.97 10.88
C ALA A 261 -23.70 -12.08 12.14
N VAL A 262 -24.03 -12.63 13.32
CA VAL A 262 -23.94 -11.88 14.58
C VAL A 262 -22.51 -11.43 14.87
N GLY A 263 -21.51 -12.31 14.65
CA GLY A 263 -20.10 -11.95 14.80
C GLY A 263 -19.66 -10.89 13.79
N ALA A 264 -20.09 -11.02 12.53
CA ALA A 264 -19.77 -10.08 11.46
C ALA A 264 -20.41 -8.70 11.69
N ALA A 265 -21.58 -8.61 12.33
CA ALA A 265 -22.18 -7.33 12.71
C ALA A 265 -21.29 -6.52 13.67
N GLN A 266 -20.57 -7.20 14.58
CA GLN A 266 -19.61 -6.55 15.48
C GLN A 266 -18.38 -6.02 14.73
N VAL A 267 -17.92 -6.78 13.73
CA VAL A 267 -16.81 -6.37 12.84
C VAL A 267 -17.25 -5.18 11.98
N ALA A 268 -18.44 -5.26 11.39
CA ALA A 268 -19.02 -4.19 10.58
C ALA A 268 -19.14 -2.87 11.35
N GLY A 269 -19.62 -2.91 12.60
CA GLY A 269 -19.72 -1.71 13.45
C GLY A 269 -18.37 -1.00 13.63
N ARG A 270 -17.28 -1.75 13.77
CA ARG A 270 -15.92 -1.19 13.89
C ARG A 270 -15.41 -0.60 12.57
N LEU A 271 -15.63 -1.30 11.46
CA LEU A 271 -15.18 -0.86 10.14
C LEU A 271 -15.95 0.38 9.67
N ARG A 272 -17.27 0.42 9.84
CA ARG A 272 -18.12 1.55 9.44
C ARG A 272 -17.81 2.85 10.18
N ALA A 273 -17.23 2.77 11.38
CA ALA A 273 -16.76 3.94 12.11
C ALA A 273 -15.56 4.61 11.42
N GLY A 274 -14.80 3.88 10.62
CA GLY A 274 -13.60 4.37 9.93
C GLY A 274 -13.67 4.38 8.41
N HIS A 275 -14.67 3.75 7.79
CA HIS A 275 -14.73 3.58 6.33
C HIS A 275 -16.17 3.49 5.82
N HIS A 276 -16.48 4.20 4.75
CA HIS A 276 -17.84 4.27 4.18
C HIS A 276 -18.07 3.23 3.07
N GLY A 277 -17.02 2.79 2.36
CA GLY A 277 -17.07 1.78 1.31
C GLY A 277 -16.89 0.33 1.82
N VAL A 278 -17.62 -0.05 2.87
CA VAL A 278 -17.57 -1.43 3.40
C VAL A 278 -18.70 -2.26 2.79
N GLY A 279 -18.34 -3.34 2.09
CA GLY A 279 -19.26 -4.29 1.47
C GLY A 279 -19.24 -5.66 2.15
N LEU A 280 -20.27 -6.46 1.88
CA LEU A 280 -20.41 -7.82 2.41
C LEU A 280 -20.42 -8.85 1.30
N ILE A 281 -19.61 -9.88 1.46
CA ILE A 281 -19.62 -11.07 0.62
C ILE A 281 -20.12 -12.23 1.47
N VAL A 282 -21.25 -12.79 1.05
CA VAL A 282 -21.85 -13.93 1.75
C VAL A 282 -21.39 -15.22 1.10
N ARG A 283 -20.71 -16.05 1.88
CA ARG A 283 -20.31 -17.40 1.50
C ARG A 283 -21.46 -18.39 1.77
N GLU A 284 -22.15 -18.78 0.72
CA GLU A 284 -23.30 -19.70 0.79
C GLU A 284 -22.83 -21.15 0.78
N ASP A 285 -23.34 -21.96 1.71
CA ASP A 285 -23.23 -23.42 1.62
C ASP A 285 -24.43 -24.02 0.87
N GLU A 286 -24.26 -25.23 0.32
CA GLU A 286 -25.24 -25.84 -0.56
C GLU A 286 -26.51 -26.34 0.16
N ARG A 287 -26.59 -26.26 1.49
CA ARG A 287 -27.72 -26.80 2.27
C ARG A 287 -28.10 -25.92 3.46
N GLY A 288 -29.29 -25.32 3.39
CA GLY A 288 -30.00 -24.80 4.57
C GLY A 288 -29.42 -23.53 5.19
N GLY A 289 -28.56 -22.80 4.46
CA GLY A 289 -28.05 -21.49 4.87
C GLY A 289 -29.11 -20.40 4.86
N ILE A 290 -28.85 -19.33 5.60
CA ILE A 290 -29.69 -18.12 5.61
C ILE A 290 -29.56 -17.43 4.25
N PRO A 291 -30.65 -16.92 3.64
CA PRO A 291 -30.56 -16.12 2.44
C PRO A 291 -29.53 -14.98 2.58
N ALA A 292 -28.65 -14.80 1.59
CA ALA A 292 -27.57 -13.81 1.66
C ALA A 292 -28.05 -12.40 1.99
N GLN A 293 -29.23 -12.00 1.48
CA GLN A 293 -29.80 -10.69 1.79
C GLN A 293 -30.16 -10.55 3.27
N GLN A 294 -30.74 -11.58 3.89
CA GLN A 294 -31.05 -11.55 5.33
C GLN A 294 -29.78 -11.49 6.18
N VAL A 295 -28.69 -12.14 5.74
CA VAL A 295 -27.37 -12.01 6.38
C VAL A 295 -26.86 -10.59 6.27
N ALA A 296 -26.96 -9.97 5.09
CA ALA A 296 -26.54 -8.59 4.86
C ALA A 296 -27.32 -7.60 5.71
N ASP A 297 -28.65 -7.75 5.79
CA ASP A 297 -29.53 -6.93 6.62
C ASP A 297 -29.17 -7.07 8.11
N ALA A 298 -28.92 -8.30 8.58
CA ALA A 298 -28.53 -8.57 9.97
C ALA A 298 -27.13 -8.04 10.33
N VAL A 299 -26.19 -8.06 9.38
CA VAL A 299 -24.84 -7.50 9.55
C VAL A 299 -24.85 -5.98 9.45
N GLY A 300 -25.82 -5.41 8.74
CA GLY A 300 -25.91 -3.98 8.47
C GLY A 300 -24.88 -3.52 7.44
N LEU A 301 -24.58 -4.32 6.43
CA LEU A 301 -23.67 -3.98 5.32
C LEU A 301 -24.35 -4.26 3.96
N PRO A 302 -24.03 -3.47 2.91
CA PRO A 302 -24.52 -3.76 1.56
C PRO A 302 -23.97 -5.10 1.07
N LEU A 303 -24.83 -5.92 0.46
CA LEU A 303 -24.44 -7.19 -0.15
C LEU A 303 -23.72 -6.93 -1.49
N THR A 304 -22.40 -7.08 -1.52
CA THR A 304 -21.58 -6.92 -2.72
C THR A 304 -21.67 -8.15 -3.62
N ALA A 305 -21.50 -9.34 -3.05
CA ALA A 305 -21.48 -10.58 -3.82
C ALA A 305 -21.92 -11.80 -3.01
N ARG A 306 -22.29 -12.85 -3.75
CA ARG A 306 -22.57 -14.19 -3.22
C ARG A 306 -21.52 -15.15 -3.75
N MET A 307 -20.90 -15.90 -2.85
CA MET A 307 -19.85 -16.85 -3.19
C MET A 307 -20.24 -18.23 -2.67
N ARG A 308 -20.36 -19.22 -3.53
CA ARG A 308 -20.63 -20.60 -3.09
C ARG A 308 -19.38 -21.21 -2.46
N ALA A 309 -19.58 -21.95 -1.37
CA ALA A 309 -18.54 -22.75 -0.75
C ALA A 309 -18.11 -23.88 -1.68
N GLU A 310 -16.81 -24.03 -1.90
CA GLU A 310 -16.25 -25.07 -2.76
C GLU A 310 -15.79 -26.27 -1.93
N ARG A 311 -16.36 -27.44 -2.21
CA ARG A 311 -15.97 -28.68 -1.52
C ARG A 311 -14.55 -29.05 -1.91
N GLY A 312 -13.74 -29.42 -0.91
CA GLY A 312 -12.37 -29.88 -1.12
C GLY A 312 -11.33 -28.78 -1.34
N LEU A 313 -11.73 -27.50 -1.44
CA LEU A 313 -10.78 -26.39 -1.63
C LEU A 313 -9.74 -26.34 -0.49
N ALA A 314 -10.18 -26.41 0.77
CA ALA A 314 -9.26 -26.45 1.92
C ALA A 314 -8.26 -27.61 1.80
N GLY A 315 -8.75 -28.83 1.54
CA GLY A 315 -7.86 -29.99 1.37
C GLY A 315 -6.93 -29.92 0.16
N ARG A 316 -7.26 -29.13 -0.88
CA ARG A 316 -6.35 -28.87 -2.00
C ARG A 316 -5.20 -27.96 -1.58
N ILE A 317 -5.52 -26.88 -0.87
CA ILE A 317 -4.50 -25.97 -0.30
C ILE A 317 -3.61 -26.72 0.70
N ASP A 318 -4.17 -27.56 1.56
CA ASP A 318 -3.39 -28.38 2.52
C ASP A 318 -2.42 -29.35 1.83
N ARG A 319 -2.66 -29.70 0.56
CA ARG A 319 -1.76 -30.52 -0.27
C ARG A 319 -0.77 -29.68 -1.10
N GLY A 320 -0.73 -28.37 -0.92
CA GLY A 320 0.10 -27.45 -1.70
C GLY A 320 -0.37 -27.27 -3.14
N GLU A 321 -1.62 -27.60 -3.46
CA GLU A 321 -2.18 -27.33 -4.79
C GLU A 321 -2.57 -25.86 -4.92
N SER A 322 -2.41 -25.30 -6.12
CA SER A 322 -2.79 -23.92 -6.39
C SER A 322 -4.31 -23.70 -6.35
N LEU A 323 -4.69 -22.42 -6.18
CA LEU A 323 -6.07 -21.97 -6.33
C LEU A 323 -6.70 -22.47 -7.65
N PRO A 324 -8.03 -22.70 -7.68
CA PRO A 324 -8.72 -23.05 -8.91
C PRO A 324 -8.42 -22.03 -10.02
N THR A 325 -8.13 -22.49 -11.25
CA THR A 325 -7.74 -21.61 -12.35
C THR A 325 -8.87 -21.27 -13.31
N ARG A 326 -9.93 -22.10 -13.39
CA ARG A 326 -11.19 -21.82 -14.10
C ARG A 326 -12.37 -22.59 -13.48
N ARG A 327 -13.60 -22.07 -13.61
CA ARG A 327 -14.88 -22.69 -13.19
C ARG A 327 -15.04 -22.90 -11.68
N SER A 328 -14.83 -21.85 -10.90
CA SER A 328 -15.02 -21.89 -9.45
C SER A 328 -15.86 -20.68 -9.02
N SER A 329 -16.63 -20.80 -7.93
CA SER A 329 -17.41 -19.66 -7.43
C SER A 329 -16.51 -18.58 -6.84
N LEU A 330 -15.38 -18.99 -6.25
CA LEU A 330 -14.34 -18.08 -5.73
C LEU A 330 -13.76 -17.23 -6.87
N THR A 331 -13.28 -17.88 -7.93
CA THR A 331 -12.69 -17.19 -9.10
C THR A 331 -13.71 -16.34 -9.84
N ALA A 332 -14.95 -16.80 -10.01
CA ALA A 332 -16.00 -16.00 -10.63
C ALA A 332 -16.37 -14.76 -9.80
N THR A 333 -16.38 -14.89 -8.47
CA THR A 333 -16.61 -13.74 -7.57
C THR A 333 -15.47 -12.75 -7.66
N ALA A 334 -14.22 -13.22 -7.65
CA ALA A 334 -13.04 -12.37 -7.80
C ALA A 334 -13.04 -11.62 -9.15
N ALA A 335 -13.32 -12.33 -10.25
CA ALA A 335 -13.42 -11.75 -11.59
C ALA A 335 -14.48 -10.63 -11.66
N ALA A 336 -15.67 -10.87 -11.13
CA ALA A 336 -16.74 -9.87 -11.14
C ALA A 336 -16.37 -8.61 -10.34
N LEU A 337 -15.73 -8.77 -9.18
CA LEU A 337 -15.30 -7.64 -8.35
C LEU A 337 -14.16 -6.85 -9.01
N VAL A 338 -13.18 -7.54 -9.59
CA VAL A 338 -12.08 -6.90 -10.30
C VAL A 338 -12.59 -6.15 -11.54
N GLU A 339 -13.55 -6.72 -12.28
CA GLU A 339 -14.19 -6.05 -13.42
C GLU A 339 -14.97 -4.79 -12.99
N GLU A 340 -15.61 -4.81 -11.82
CA GLU A 340 -16.29 -3.65 -11.25
C GLU A 340 -15.32 -2.51 -10.89
N TRP A 341 -14.15 -2.86 -10.33
CA TRP A 341 -13.16 -1.86 -9.88
C TRP A 341 -12.20 -1.40 -10.98
N PHE A 342 -12.03 -2.20 -12.03
CA PHE A 342 -11.17 -1.91 -13.17
C PHE A 342 -11.93 -2.13 -14.48
N PRO A 343 -12.91 -1.27 -14.79
CA PRO A 343 -13.63 -1.38 -16.04
C PRO A 343 -12.66 -1.24 -17.22
N ALA A 344 -12.87 -2.03 -18.28
CA ALA A 344 -11.93 -2.22 -19.40
C ALA A 344 -11.46 -0.96 -20.16
N HIS A 345 -12.00 0.23 -19.83
CA HIS A 345 -11.63 1.53 -20.39
C HIS A 345 -10.56 2.27 -19.56
N GLU A 346 -10.18 1.76 -18.38
CA GLU A 346 -9.25 2.43 -17.46
C GLU A 346 -7.88 1.73 -17.33
N VAL A 347 -7.65 0.60 -18.00
CA VAL A 347 -6.33 -0.05 -18.07
C VAL A 347 -5.54 0.59 -19.23
N PRO A 348 -4.57 1.49 -18.99
CA PRO A 348 -3.78 2.13 -20.02
C PRO A 348 -3.07 1.10 -20.91
N GLU A 349 -3.00 1.39 -22.21
CA GLU A 349 -2.33 0.52 -23.20
C GLU A 349 -0.88 0.20 -22.85
N THR A 350 -0.21 1.07 -22.07
CA THR A 350 1.16 0.88 -21.58
C THR A 350 1.32 -0.31 -20.63
N TRP A 351 0.23 -0.87 -20.10
CA TRP A 351 0.27 -2.02 -19.16
C TRP A 351 0.00 -3.36 -19.84
N ARG A 352 -0.28 -3.37 -21.16
CA ARG A 352 -0.55 -4.60 -21.91
C ARG A 352 0.70 -5.37 -22.32
N ASP A 353 1.90 -4.82 -22.11
CA ASP A 353 3.16 -5.46 -22.52
C ASP A 353 4.05 -5.86 -21.32
N PRO A 354 3.95 -7.12 -20.85
CA PRO A 354 4.83 -7.64 -19.81
C PRO A 354 6.30 -7.80 -20.27
N ALA A 355 6.62 -7.65 -21.56
CA ALA A 355 7.99 -7.79 -22.08
C ALA A 355 8.81 -6.49 -22.06
N ALA A 356 8.18 -5.32 -21.93
CA ALA A 356 8.86 -4.03 -22.04
C ALA A 356 9.69 -3.64 -20.79
N VAL A 357 9.44 -4.25 -19.63
CA VAL A 357 10.12 -3.89 -18.36
C VAL A 357 11.31 -4.82 -18.03
N GLY A 358 11.48 -5.93 -18.76
CA GLY A 358 12.52 -6.94 -18.48
C GLY A 358 13.75 -6.94 -19.39
N GLY A 359 13.83 -6.06 -20.40
CA GLY A 359 14.80 -6.20 -21.49
C GLY A 359 16.18 -5.53 -21.31
N GLY A 360 16.40 -4.71 -20.27
CA GLY A 360 17.55 -3.80 -20.25
C GLY A 360 18.79 -4.24 -19.46
N LEU A 361 18.65 -5.17 -18.49
CA LEU A 361 19.74 -5.45 -17.55
C LEU A 361 20.66 -6.59 -18.01
N ALA A 362 20.10 -7.62 -18.67
CA ALA A 362 20.88 -8.75 -19.18
C ALA A 362 21.81 -8.36 -20.36
N GLU A 363 21.35 -7.47 -21.25
CA GLU A 363 22.17 -6.99 -22.37
C GLU A 363 23.31 -6.07 -21.92
N ARG A 364 23.12 -5.31 -20.83
CA ARG A 364 24.17 -4.42 -20.29
C ARG A 364 25.27 -5.17 -19.53
N MET A 365 25.00 -6.37 -19.02
CA MET A 365 26.01 -7.21 -18.39
C MET A 365 26.85 -8.00 -19.41
N ALA A 366 26.30 -8.31 -20.59
CA ALA A 366 27.03 -9.00 -21.66
C ALA A 366 28.04 -8.10 -22.40
N ALA A 367 27.85 -6.78 -22.38
CA ALA A 367 28.73 -5.82 -23.05
C ALA A 367 29.97 -5.39 -22.22
N GLY A 368 30.04 -5.73 -20.94
CA GLY A 368 31.14 -5.35 -20.03
C GLY A 368 32.26 -6.39 -19.88
N LEU A 369 32.22 -7.49 -20.64
CA LEU A 369 33.20 -8.58 -20.59
C LEU A 369 33.88 -8.85 -21.95
N ARG A 370 34.24 -7.79 -22.68
CA ARG A 370 35.22 -7.89 -23.78
C ARG A 370 36.33 -6.88 -23.61
#